data_AF-A0AAV4QMC7-F1
#
_entry.id   AF-A0AAV4QMC7-F1
#
_cell.length_a   1.000
_cell.length_b   1.000
_cell.length_c   1.000
_cell.angle_alpha   90.00
_cell.angle_beta   90.00
_cell.angle_gamma   90.00
#
_symmetry.space_group_name_H-M   'P 1'
#
loop_
_entity.id
_entity.type
_entity.pdbx_description
1 polymer ?
#
loop_
_entity_poly.entity_id
_entity_poly.type
_entity_poly.pdbx_seq_one_letter_code
_entity_poly.pdbx_strand_id
1 'polypeptide(L)'
;MFLNALVLCFLASSLGDTDQVIHYVENATDIVVVSDEDNAVDNERFPCEEEMPCGWKSFFNLYWRQSPCDCPNNTECKFYETDESIISYVYRCQQVNLTTTKSSEELSPTESSEN
;
A
#
# COMPACT_ATOMS: atom_id res chain seq x y z
N MET A 1 56.21 -0.91 4.09
CA MET A 1 56.58 -2.25 4.62
C MET A 1 56.06 -2.28 6.04
N PHE A 2 54.95 -2.90 6.44
CA PHE A 2 54.28 -4.19 6.18
C PHE A 2 52.75 -3.92 6.14
N LEU A 3 51.90 -4.36 5.21
CA LEU A 3 51.49 -5.67 4.67
C LEU A 3 50.80 -6.62 5.69
N ASN A 4 49.49 -6.84 5.43
CA ASN A 4 48.61 -7.96 5.85
C ASN A 4 48.18 -8.00 7.34
N ALA A 5 46.94 -8.34 7.71
CA ALA A 5 46.00 -9.24 7.06
C ALA A 5 44.54 -8.89 7.41
N LEU A 6 43.67 -8.94 6.39
CA LEU A 6 42.27 -9.32 6.57
C LEU A 6 42.22 -10.66 7.31
N VAL A 7 41.53 -10.71 8.44
CA VAL A 7 41.01 -11.97 8.98
C VAL A 7 39.53 -11.78 9.23
N LEU A 8 38.77 -12.07 8.17
CA LEU A 8 37.36 -12.44 8.24
C LEU A 8 37.28 -13.80 8.91
N CYS A 9 36.86 -13.83 10.17
CA CYS A 9 36.32 -15.05 10.78
C CYS A 9 34.85 -14.82 11.11
N PHE A 10 34.01 -15.07 10.11
CA PHE A 10 32.60 -15.39 10.30
C PHE A 10 32.51 -16.73 11.05
N LEU A 11 32.16 -16.68 12.32
CA LEU A 11 31.70 -17.82 13.09
C LEU A 11 30.51 -17.38 13.93
N ALA A 12 29.31 -17.69 13.46
CA ALA A 12 28.31 -18.43 14.25
C ALA A 12 27.01 -18.50 13.46
N SER A 13 26.73 -19.70 12.95
CA SER A 13 25.37 -20.14 12.64
C SER A 13 24.57 -20.19 13.94
N SER A 14 23.46 -19.48 14.03
CA SER A 14 22.28 -19.99 14.72
C SER A 14 21.03 -19.38 14.12
N LEU A 15 20.15 -20.24 13.62
CA LEU A 15 18.78 -19.89 13.25
C LEU A 15 18.08 -19.27 14.47
N GLY A 16 17.51 -18.10 14.29
CA GLY A 16 16.72 -17.43 15.32
C GLY A 16 16.58 -15.94 15.02
N ASP A 17 15.55 -15.63 14.23
CA ASP A 17 14.82 -14.37 14.17
C ASP A 17 15.27 -13.33 15.21
N THR A 18 16.28 -12.52 14.87
CA THR A 18 16.63 -11.30 15.60
C THR A 18 17.26 -10.33 14.60
N ASP A 19 16.52 -9.26 14.32
CA ASP A 19 16.97 -8.10 13.55
C ASP A 19 17.99 -7.33 14.41
N GLN A 20 19.25 -7.73 14.39
CA GLN A 20 20.32 -6.99 15.07
C GLN A 20 21.02 -6.04 14.10
N VAL A 21 20.61 -4.78 14.15
CA VAL A 21 21.35 -3.65 13.56
C VAL A 21 22.54 -3.34 14.48
N ILE A 22 23.74 -3.76 14.07
CA ILE A 22 24.99 -3.37 14.75
C ILE A 22 25.31 -1.93 14.36
N HIS A 23 24.99 -0.98 15.23
CA HIS A 23 25.45 0.41 15.13
C HIS A 23 26.89 0.53 15.63
N TYR A 24 27.80 0.97 14.76
CA TYR A 24 29.13 1.40 15.18
C TYR A 24 29.02 2.81 15.78
N VAL A 25 29.13 2.91 17.10
CA VAL A 25 29.10 4.19 17.82
C VAL A 25 30.54 4.57 18.17
N GLU A 26 31.10 5.56 17.48
CA GLU A 26 32.48 6.05 17.71
C GLU A 26 32.61 7.09 18.84
N ASN A 27 31.52 7.49 19.51
CA ASN A 27 31.64 8.41 20.65
C ASN A 27 30.46 8.25 21.62
N ALA A 28 30.73 7.80 22.83
CA ALA A 28 29.73 7.48 23.85
C ALA A 28 29.49 8.68 24.78
N THR A 29 28.42 9.44 24.53
CA THR A 29 27.69 10.18 25.57
C THR A 29 26.26 10.39 25.08
N ASP A 30 25.29 9.86 25.83
CA ASP A 30 23.84 9.81 25.61
C ASP A 30 23.31 8.79 24.58
N ILE A 31 23.01 7.59 25.09
CA ILE A 31 22.11 6.63 24.45
C ILE A 31 20.72 6.91 25.01
N VAL A 32 19.89 7.62 24.26
CA VAL A 32 18.45 7.69 24.52
C VAL A 32 17.85 6.40 23.99
N VAL A 33 17.51 5.47 24.89
CA VAL A 33 16.74 4.28 24.55
C VAL A 33 15.30 4.74 24.31
N VAL A 34 14.95 4.94 23.05
CA VAL A 34 13.55 5.08 22.64
C VAL A 34 13.01 3.67 22.53
N SER A 35 12.23 3.25 23.53
CA SER A 35 11.44 2.03 23.42
C SER A 35 10.38 2.27 22.35
N ASP A 36 10.47 1.56 21.23
CA ASP A 36 9.39 1.46 20.25
C ASP A 36 8.22 0.70 20.89
N GLU A 37 7.49 1.37 21.80
CA GLU A 37 6.11 1.01 22.07
C GLU A 37 5.37 1.18 20.75
N ASP A 38 4.79 0.08 20.27
CA ASP A 38 3.86 0.00 19.15
C ASP A 38 2.77 1.06 19.29
N ASN A 39 3.08 2.28 18.90
CA ASN A 39 2.10 3.27 18.53
C ASN A 39 1.55 2.77 17.21
N ALA A 40 0.60 1.83 17.29
CA ALA A 40 -0.46 1.74 16.32
C ALA A 40 -1.12 3.11 16.33
N VAL A 41 -0.53 4.04 15.57
CA VAL A 41 -1.18 5.25 15.13
C VAL A 41 -2.37 4.70 14.37
N ASP A 42 -3.52 4.69 15.02
CA ASP A 42 -4.81 4.65 14.34
C ASP A 42 -4.71 5.80 13.34
N ASN A 43 -4.31 5.45 12.12
CA ASN A 43 -4.26 6.38 11.01
C ASN A 43 -5.72 6.58 10.66
N GLU A 44 -6.39 7.42 11.45
CA GLU A 44 -7.75 7.86 11.20
C GLU A 44 -7.75 8.42 9.78
N ARG A 45 -8.26 7.60 8.84
CA ARG A 45 -8.39 7.99 7.45
C ARG A 45 -9.58 8.93 7.37
N PHE A 46 -9.28 10.18 7.07
CA PHE A 46 -10.29 11.21 6.87
C PHE A 46 -10.94 11.05 5.48
N PRO A 47 -12.19 11.51 5.30
CA PRO A 47 -12.83 11.51 4.00
C PRO A 47 -12.09 12.43 3.03
N CYS A 48 -11.90 11.99 1.78
CA CYS A 48 -11.32 12.85 0.74
C CYS A 48 -12.25 14.02 0.42
N GLU A 49 -11.69 15.22 0.26
CA GLU A 49 -12.40 16.37 -0.29
C GLU A 49 -12.73 16.15 -1.78
N GLU A 50 -13.74 16.84 -2.31
CA GLU A 50 -14.23 16.67 -3.68
C GLU A 50 -13.13 16.89 -4.75
N GLU A 51 -12.24 17.84 -4.50
CA GLU A 51 -11.13 18.14 -5.40
C GLU A 51 -9.85 17.32 -5.11
N MET A 52 -9.82 16.57 -4.02
CA MET A 52 -8.65 15.78 -3.63
C MET A 52 -8.66 14.42 -4.35
N PRO A 53 -7.59 14.06 -5.08
CA PRO A 53 -7.49 12.73 -5.68
C PRO A 53 -7.41 11.67 -4.59
N CYS A 54 -8.18 10.59 -4.75
CA CYS A 54 -8.17 9.44 -3.85
C CYS A 54 -7.03 8.46 -4.16
N GLY A 55 -6.43 8.57 -5.35
CA GLY A 55 -5.24 7.81 -5.69
C GLY A 55 -4.69 8.10 -7.08
N TRP A 56 -3.56 7.46 -7.38
CA TRP A 56 -2.74 7.72 -8.56
C TRP A 56 -2.18 6.40 -9.07
N LYS A 57 -2.04 6.26 -10.40
CA LYS A 57 -1.39 5.12 -11.02
C LYS A 57 -0.37 5.58 -12.07
N SER A 58 0.90 5.25 -11.90
CA SER A 58 1.95 5.65 -12.86
C SER A 58 1.85 4.85 -14.18
N PHE A 59 2.14 5.50 -15.32
CA PHE A 59 2.09 4.81 -16.63
C PHE A 59 3.18 3.74 -16.79
N PHE A 60 4.36 3.95 -16.19
CA PHE A 60 5.53 3.11 -16.46
C PHE A 60 5.51 1.79 -15.69
N ASN A 61 5.18 1.85 -14.40
CA ASN A 61 5.23 0.68 -13.52
C ASN A 61 3.85 0.21 -13.07
N LEU A 62 2.77 0.90 -13.48
CA LEU A 62 1.39 0.63 -13.07
C LEU A 62 1.19 0.58 -11.55
N TYR A 63 2.11 1.18 -10.78
CA TYR A 63 2.08 1.19 -9.33
C TYR A 63 0.94 2.08 -8.85
N TRP A 64 0.12 1.53 -7.96
CA TRP A 64 -0.98 2.23 -7.32
C TRP A 64 -0.49 2.91 -6.04
N ARG A 65 -0.74 4.21 -5.92
CA ARG A 65 -0.54 4.98 -4.69
C ARG A 65 -1.89 5.50 -4.22
N GLN A 66 -2.33 5.03 -3.06
CA GLN A 66 -3.52 5.56 -2.40
C GLN A 66 -3.18 6.87 -1.67
N SER A 67 -4.10 7.82 -1.70
CA SER A 67 -4.01 9.03 -0.88
C SER A 67 -4.27 8.72 0.60
N PRO A 68 -3.87 9.59 1.55
CA PRO A 68 -4.10 9.38 2.98
C PRO A 68 -5.57 9.60 3.42
N CYS A 69 -6.51 9.53 2.47
CA CYS A 69 -7.93 9.73 2.68
C CYS A 69 -8.72 8.61 2.01
N ASP A 70 -9.93 8.35 2.50
CA ASP A 70 -10.85 7.39 1.90
C ASP A 70 -12.06 8.11 1.27
N CYS A 71 -12.63 7.52 0.23
CA CYS A 71 -13.82 8.09 -0.40
C CYS A 71 -15.03 8.05 0.56
N PRO A 72 -15.83 9.12 0.66
CA PRO A 72 -17.00 9.16 1.52
C PRO A 72 -18.09 8.16 1.06
N ASN A 73 -19.07 7.90 1.94
CA ASN A 73 -20.14 6.93 1.70
C ASN A 73 -20.80 7.08 0.31
N ASN A 74 -21.09 5.95 -0.34
CA ASN A 74 -21.68 5.86 -1.68
C ASN A 74 -20.83 6.45 -2.81
N THR A 75 -19.53 6.63 -2.59
CA THR A 75 -18.57 6.98 -3.64
C THR A 75 -17.46 5.94 -3.74
N GLU A 76 -16.90 5.80 -4.93
CA GLU A 76 -15.80 4.89 -5.24
C GLU A 76 -14.66 5.67 -5.89
N CYS A 77 -13.42 5.26 -5.58
CA CYS A 77 -12.22 5.84 -6.18
C CYS A 77 -12.09 5.34 -7.62
N LYS A 78 -12.47 6.19 -8.59
CA LYS A 78 -12.53 5.85 -10.02
C LYS A 78 -11.63 6.76 -10.83
N PHE A 79 -11.19 6.23 -11.97
CA PHE A 79 -10.39 6.98 -12.93
C PHE A 79 -11.14 8.27 -13.29
N TYR A 80 -10.43 9.39 -13.19
CA TYR A 80 -10.96 10.72 -13.49
C TYR A 80 -10.29 11.28 -14.74
N GLU A 81 -8.96 11.41 -14.73
CA GLU A 81 -8.21 11.98 -15.83
C GLU A 81 -6.78 11.44 -15.89
N THR A 82 -6.10 11.78 -16.99
CA THR A 82 -4.69 11.50 -17.21
C THR A 82 -3.92 12.80 -16.97
N ASP A 83 -2.97 12.80 -16.05
CA ASP A 83 -2.08 13.94 -15.81
C ASP A 83 -0.70 13.66 -16.43
N GLU A 84 -0.47 14.26 -17.60
CA GLU A 84 0.79 14.12 -18.34
C GLU A 84 1.96 14.84 -17.66
N SER A 85 1.70 15.84 -16.80
CA SER A 85 2.74 16.59 -16.11
C SER A 85 3.52 15.73 -15.11
N ILE A 86 2.86 14.69 -14.58
CA ILE A 86 3.41 13.72 -13.63
C ILE A 86 3.35 12.27 -14.15
N ILE A 87 2.93 12.08 -15.40
CA ILE A 87 2.91 10.79 -16.10
C ILE A 87 2.10 9.75 -15.30
N SER A 88 0.88 10.12 -14.91
CA SER A 88 0.02 9.28 -14.07
C SER A 88 -1.47 9.38 -14.43
N TYR A 89 -2.21 8.31 -14.12
CA TYR A 89 -3.66 8.30 -14.12
C TYR A 89 -4.14 8.76 -12.75
N VAL A 90 -4.98 9.79 -12.73
CA VAL A 90 -5.54 10.39 -11.52
C VAL A 90 -6.91 9.78 -11.26
N TYR A 91 -7.15 9.39 -10.00
CA TYR A 91 -8.40 8.82 -9.55
C TYR A 91 -9.04 9.74 -8.52
N ARG A 92 -10.36 9.92 -8.62
CA ARG A 92 -11.18 10.73 -7.72
C ARG A 92 -12.40 9.96 -7.25
N CYS A 93 -12.98 10.40 -6.14
CA CYS A 93 -14.21 9.82 -5.61
C CYS A 93 -15.39 10.18 -6.52
N GLN A 94 -16.09 9.17 -7.02
CA GLN A 94 -17.25 9.34 -7.89
C GLN A 94 -18.45 8.56 -7.33
N GLN A 95 -19.66 9.08 -7.50
CA GLN A 95 -20.86 8.42 -7.02
C GLN A 95 -21.03 7.02 -7.63
N VAL A 96 -21.38 6.06 -6.78
CA VAL A 96 -21.77 4.73 -7.24
C VAL A 96 -23.20 4.82 -7.76
N ASN A 97 -23.37 4.87 -9.08
CA ASN A 97 -24.70 4.68 -9.67
C ASN A 97 -25.17 3.25 -9.37
N LEU A 98 -26.04 3.10 -8.38
CA LEU A 98 -26.66 1.82 -7.97
C LEU A 98 -27.60 1.21 -9.04
N THR A 99 -27.50 1.64 -10.30
CA THR A 99 -28.44 1.26 -11.36
C THR A 99 -28.21 -0.13 -11.95
N THR A 100 -27.19 -0.89 -11.54
CA THR A 100 -26.89 -2.17 -12.20
C THR A 100 -26.38 -3.26 -11.24
N THR A 101 -27.28 -3.84 -10.44
CA THR A 101 -27.16 -5.25 -10.02
C THR A 101 -28.55 -5.85 -9.83
N LYS A 102 -29.28 -5.97 -10.95
CA LYS A 102 -30.36 -6.95 -11.11
C LYS A 102 -30.22 -7.59 -12.49
N SER A 103 -29.08 -8.25 -12.70
CA SER A 103 -28.80 -8.99 -13.92
C SER A 103 -27.85 -10.14 -13.61
N SER A 104 -28.35 -11.12 -12.86
CA SER A 104 -27.84 -12.50 -12.82
C SER A 104 -28.83 -13.39 -12.02
N GLU A 105 -30.12 -13.38 -12.35
CA GLU A 105 -31.04 -14.46 -11.92
C GLU A 105 -32.28 -14.49 -12.82
N GLU A 106 -32.14 -14.91 -14.07
CA GLU A 106 -33.20 -15.65 -14.79
C GLU A 106 -32.64 -16.13 -16.13
N LEU A 107 -32.35 -17.43 -16.21
CA LEU A 107 -32.43 -18.25 -17.42
C LEU A 107 -32.06 -19.69 -17.02
N SER A 108 -33.07 -20.44 -16.58
CA SER A 108 -33.05 -21.89 -16.73
C SER A 108 -34.20 -22.27 -17.66
N PRO A 109 -33.91 -22.83 -18.84
CA PRO A 109 -34.91 -23.17 -19.84
C PRO A 109 -35.80 -24.32 -19.35
N THR A 110 -37.10 -24.14 -19.53
CA THR A 110 -38.11 -25.20 -19.44
C THR A 110 -38.03 -26.01 -20.74
N GLU A 111 -37.31 -27.13 -20.74
CA GLU A 111 -37.51 -28.16 -21.77
C GLU A 111 -38.56 -29.16 -21.29
N SER A 112 -39.78 -28.90 -21.75
CA SER A 112 -40.85 -29.87 -21.91
C SER A 112 -40.45 -30.89 -22.98
N SER A 113 -40.36 -32.17 -22.61
CA SER A 113 -40.45 -33.27 -23.57
C SER A 113 -41.62 -34.17 -23.16
N GLU A 114 -42.68 -34.09 -23.95
CA GLU A 114 -43.78 -35.04 -24.04
C GLU A 114 -43.38 -36.19 -24.98
N ASN A 115 -43.95 -37.37 -24.70
CA ASN A 115 -43.89 -38.68 -25.38
C ASN A 115 -42.72 -39.64 -25.10
#